data_AF-A0A835X696-F1
#
_entry.id   AF-A0A835X696-F1
#
_cell.length_a   1.000
_cell.length_b   1.000
_cell.length_c   1.000
_cell.angle_alpha   90.00
_cell.angle_beta   90.00
_cell.angle_gamma   90.00
#
_symmetry.space_group_name_H-M   'P 1'
#
loop_
_entity.id
_entity.type
_entity.pdbx_description
1 polymer ?
#
loop_
_entity_poly.entity_id
_entity_poly.type
_entity_poly.pdbx_seq_one_letter_code
_entity_poly.pdbx_strand_id
1 'polypeptide(L)'
;MLIEIPDPEVILGIVVAFFVGLFGLYFYFKIKPYIKFKPGFDPSQIERLEYYESQLIDMKIKLDALDMEEQSTKLFDSEINQVEKLSKGDIKMNNHKGVEKTIQQIHRAPNMGYQNATDYVLRLITDKSMTSRDIQITLGRSREHTSRLMKKLFDDGYVKRSSDSKPYFYSITEKGKEKLRLISSPPTTA
;
A
#
# COMPACT_ATOMS: atom_id res chain seq x y z
N MET A 1 -66.39 -23.26 -32.90
CA MET A 1 -65.49 -23.23 -31.72
C MET A 1 -66.16 -22.29 -30.73
N LEU A 2 -66.92 -22.83 -29.78
CA LEU A 2 -67.58 -22.02 -28.76
C LEU A 2 -66.48 -21.50 -27.83
N ILE A 3 -66.33 -20.19 -27.73
CA ILE A 3 -65.53 -19.58 -26.68
C ILE A 3 -66.31 -19.81 -25.38
N GLU A 4 -65.79 -20.68 -24.51
CA GLU A 4 -66.24 -20.78 -23.12
C GLU A 4 -65.76 -19.52 -22.41
N ILE A 5 -66.70 -18.63 -22.09
CA ILE A 5 -66.41 -17.42 -21.33
C ILE A 5 -66.16 -17.86 -19.89
N PRO A 6 -65.01 -17.52 -19.29
CA PRO A 6 -64.74 -17.88 -17.90
C PRO A 6 -65.72 -17.19 -16.95
N ASP A 7 -66.03 -17.87 -15.84
CA ASP A 7 -66.97 -17.35 -14.83
C ASP A 7 -66.56 -15.96 -14.34
N PRO A 8 -67.53 -15.06 -14.10
CA PRO A 8 -67.25 -13.66 -13.73
C PRO A 8 -66.45 -13.52 -12.44
N GLU A 9 -66.57 -14.49 -11.53
CA GLU A 9 -65.81 -14.56 -10.28
C GLU A 9 -64.32 -14.82 -10.53
N VAL A 10 -63.99 -15.67 -11.51
CA VAL A 10 -62.60 -15.96 -11.90
C VAL A 10 -61.97 -14.72 -12.55
N ILE A 11 -62.71 -14.04 -13.43
CA ILE A 11 -62.25 -12.79 -14.06
C ILE A 11 -62.01 -11.72 -12.98
N LEU A 12 -62.92 -11.56 -12.03
CA LEU A 12 -62.79 -10.62 -10.92
C LEU A 12 -61.54 -10.93 -10.07
N GLY A 13 -61.31 -12.21 -9.74
CA GLY A 13 -60.15 -12.64 -8.98
C GLY A 13 -58.83 -12.30 -9.66
N ILE A 14 -58.73 -12.48 -10.98
CA ILE A 14 -57.54 -12.12 -11.77
C ILE A 14 -57.30 -10.61 -11.75
N VAL A 15 -58.37 -9.81 -11.91
CA VAL A 15 -58.27 -8.34 -11.87
C VAL A 15 -57.81 -7.85 -10.50
N VAL A 16 -58.38 -8.40 -9.42
CA VAL A 16 -57.97 -8.05 -8.05
C VAL A 16 -56.52 -8.43 -7.79
N ALA A 17 -56.10 -9.64 -8.18
CA ALA A 17 -54.72 -10.09 -8.03
C ALA A 17 -53.72 -9.18 -8.78
N PHE A 18 -54.10 -8.73 -9.98
CA PHE A 18 -53.31 -7.79 -10.78
C PHE A 18 -53.10 -6.45 -10.05
N PHE A 19 -54.16 -5.88 -9.48
CA PHE A 19 -54.07 -4.63 -8.72
C PHE A 19 -53.31 -4.78 -7.40
N VAL A 20 -53.45 -5.91 -6.70
CA VAL A 20 -52.65 -6.20 -5.50
C VAL A 20 -51.15 -6.29 -5.85
N GLY A 21 -50.81 -6.92 -6.97
CA GLY A 21 -49.43 -6.96 -7.48
C GLY A 21 -48.87 -5.57 -7.83
N LEU A 22 -49.66 -4.76 -8.54
CA LEU A 22 -49.32 -3.36 -8.86
C LEU A 22 -49.13 -2.51 -7.60
N PHE A 23 -50.03 -2.66 -6.62
CA PHE A 23 -49.95 -1.93 -5.36
C PHE A 23 -48.73 -2.36 -4.55
N GLY A 24 -48.44 -3.67 -4.47
CA GLY A 24 -47.23 -4.20 -3.84
C GLY A 24 -45.95 -3.72 -4.52
N LEU A 25 -45.91 -3.69 -5.85
CA LEU A 25 -44.78 -3.19 -6.63
C LEU A 25 -44.59 -1.67 -6.44
N TYR A 26 -45.67 -0.91 -6.46
CA TYR A 26 -45.66 0.53 -6.18
C TYR A 26 -45.16 0.81 -4.76
N PHE A 27 -45.65 0.06 -3.77
CA PHE A 27 -45.23 0.19 -2.38
C PHE A 27 -43.74 -0.20 -2.21
N TYR A 28 -43.29 -1.25 -2.89
CA TYR A 28 -41.87 -1.64 -2.94
C TYR A 28 -40.99 -0.52 -3.51
N PHE A 29 -41.34 0.04 -4.67
CA PHE A 29 -40.59 1.16 -5.24
C PHE A 29 -40.65 2.41 -4.37
N LYS A 30 -41.78 2.65 -3.69
CA LYS A 30 -41.96 3.77 -2.79
C LYS A 30 -41.12 3.65 -1.53
N ILE A 31 -40.94 2.44 -0.99
CA ILE A 31 -40.14 2.19 0.22
C ILE A 31 -38.67 1.93 -0.09
N LYS A 32 -38.33 1.42 -1.28
CA LYS A 32 -36.95 1.19 -1.76
C LYS A 32 -35.98 2.38 -1.49
N PRO A 33 -36.35 3.66 -1.70
CA PRO A 33 -35.46 4.78 -1.38
C PRO A 33 -35.38 5.13 0.11
N TYR A 34 -36.35 4.72 0.93
CA TYR A 34 -36.33 4.91 2.39
C TYR A 34 -35.58 3.79 3.10
N ILE A 35 -35.57 2.59 2.52
CA ILE A 35 -34.61 1.54 2.86
C ILE A 35 -33.28 1.87 2.18
N LYS A 36 -32.70 3.03 2.54
CA LYS A 36 -31.24 3.11 2.60
C LYS A 36 -30.84 2.17 3.73
N PHE A 37 -30.77 0.87 3.44
CA PHE A 37 -29.73 0.06 4.05
C PHE A 37 -28.48 0.89 3.82
N LYS A 38 -27.98 1.54 4.86
CA LYS A 38 -26.56 1.82 4.94
C LYS A 38 -25.97 0.41 5.02
N PRO A 39 -25.42 -0.21 3.95
CA PRO A 39 -24.28 -1.06 4.25
C PRO A 39 -23.36 -0.13 5.06
N GLY A 40 -22.87 -0.57 6.21
CA GLY A 40 -21.98 0.22 7.06
C GLY A 40 -20.65 0.48 6.37
N PHE A 41 -20.69 1.18 5.24
CA PHE A 41 -19.60 1.43 4.33
C PHE A 41 -19.47 2.94 4.26
N ASP A 42 -18.70 3.45 5.22
CA ASP A 42 -18.37 4.86 5.27
C ASP A 42 -17.73 5.29 3.94
N PRO A 43 -18.02 6.49 3.42
CA PRO A 43 -17.43 6.99 2.18
C PRO A 43 -15.90 6.97 2.22
N SER A 44 -15.29 7.10 3.40
CA SER A 44 -13.85 6.95 3.61
C SER A 44 -13.31 5.55 3.36
N GLN A 45 -14.11 4.50 3.52
CA GLN A 45 -13.70 3.12 3.22
C GLN A 45 -13.69 2.85 1.71
N ILE A 46 -14.58 3.51 0.97
CA ILE A 46 -14.60 3.47 -0.50
C ILE A 46 -13.33 4.13 -1.04
N GLU A 47 -13.01 5.32 -0.56
CA GLU A 47 -11.82 6.06 -0.97
C GLU A 47 -10.51 5.29 -0.64
N ARG A 48 -10.47 4.61 0.52
CA ARG A 48 -9.34 3.73 0.87
C ARG A 48 -9.25 2.52 -0.05
N LEU A 49 -10.39 1.92 -0.41
CA LEU A 49 -10.41 0.76 -1.30
C LEU A 49 -9.91 1.15 -2.70
N GLU A 50 -10.37 2.28 -3.23
CA GLU A 50 -9.95 2.84 -4.51
C GLU A 50 -8.45 3.20 -4.52
N TYR A 51 -7.93 3.71 -3.40
CA TYR A 51 -6.50 3.93 -3.22
C TYR A 51 -5.69 2.62 -3.30
N TYR A 52 -6.15 1.56 -2.64
CA TYR A 52 -5.49 0.26 -2.70
C TYR A 52 -5.59 -0.39 -4.07
N GLU A 53 -6.74 -0.26 -4.74
CA GLU A 53 -6.94 -0.73 -6.12
C GLU A 53 -5.96 -0.05 -7.07
N SER A 54 -5.82 1.28 -6.97
CA SER A 54 -4.86 2.05 -7.78
C SER A 54 -3.41 1.62 -7.53
N GLN A 55 -3.03 1.34 -6.28
CA GLN A 55 -1.70 0.81 -5.96
C GLN A 55 -1.45 -0.59 -6.52
N LEU A 56 -2.46 -1.45 -6.48
CA LEU A 56 -2.36 -2.79 -7.04
C LEU A 56 -2.22 -2.75 -8.56
N ILE A 57 -2.92 -1.83 -9.23
CA ILE A 57 -2.81 -1.61 -10.67
C ILE A 57 -1.39 -1.15 -11.02
N ASP A 58 -0.83 -0.15 -10.33
CA ASP A 58 0.52 0.34 -10.59
C ASP A 58 1.58 -0.75 -10.37
N MET A 59 1.45 -1.52 -9.28
CA MET A 59 2.33 -2.64 -9.00
C MET A 59 2.23 -3.73 -10.09
N LYS A 60 1.02 -3.98 -10.61
CA LYS A 60 0.82 -4.95 -11.67
C LYS A 60 1.42 -4.46 -12.99
N ILE A 61 1.19 -3.21 -13.38
CA ILE A 61 1.81 -2.61 -14.57
C ILE A 61 3.33 -2.68 -14.47
N LYS A 62 3.88 -2.39 -13.29
CA LYS A 62 5.32 -2.48 -13.06
C LYS A 62 5.85 -3.91 -13.14
N LEU A 63 5.13 -4.90 -12.59
CA LEU A 63 5.49 -6.31 -12.72
C LEU A 63 5.40 -6.78 -14.17
N ASP A 64 4.33 -6.42 -14.88
CA ASP A 64 4.15 -6.74 -16.29
C ASP A 64 5.28 -6.10 -17.14
N ALA A 65 5.71 -4.88 -16.83
CA ALA A 65 6.84 -4.23 -17.49
C ALA A 65 8.17 -4.93 -17.21
N LEU A 66 8.41 -5.34 -15.95
CA LEU A 66 9.61 -6.10 -15.58
C LEU A 66 9.63 -7.49 -16.23
N ASP A 67 8.49 -8.18 -16.31
CA ASP A 67 8.38 -9.47 -16.98
C ASP A 67 8.61 -9.31 -18.51
N MET A 68 8.14 -8.22 -19.11
CA MET A 68 8.46 -7.86 -20.51
C MET A 68 9.94 -7.53 -20.73
N GLU A 69 10.58 -6.83 -19.79
CA GLU A 69 12.02 -6.55 -19.81
C GLU A 69 12.85 -7.82 -19.58
N GLU A 70 12.44 -8.71 -18.68
CA GLU A 70 13.07 -10.01 -18.44
C GLU A 70 12.93 -10.92 -19.68
N GLN A 71 11.76 -10.91 -20.32
CA GLN A 71 11.57 -11.65 -21.56
C GLN A 71 12.37 -11.06 -22.72
N SER A 72 12.45 -9.73 -22.84
CA SER A 72 13.28 -9.09 -23.88
C SER A 72 14.77 -9.29 -23.62
N THR A 73 15.26 -9.17 -22.38
CA THR A 73 16.66 -9.44 -22.02
C THR A 73 17.02 -10.91 -22.19
N LYS A 74 16.15 -11.86 -21.88
CA LYS A 74 16.38 -13.28 -22.21
C LYS A 74 16.43 -13.54 -23.72
N LEU A 75 15.61 -12.84 -24.50
CA LEU A 75 15.67 -12.90 -25.97
C LEU A 75 16.98 -12.27 -26.49
N PHE A 76 17.39 -11.11 -25.96
CA PHE A 76 18.67 -10.46 -26.30
C PHE A 76 19.88 -11.29 -25.87
N ASP A 77 19.89 -11.89 -24.68
CA ASP A 77 20.97 -12.78 -24.23
C ASP A 77 21.04 -14.05 -25.08
N SER A 78 19.89 -14.59 -25.50
CA SER A 78 19.85 -15.75 -26.41
C SER A 78 20.29 -15.39 -27.84
N GLU A 79 20.14 -14.14 -28.27
CA GLU A 79 20.68 -13.63 -29.54
C GLU A 79 22.18 -13.31 -29.44
N ILE A 80 22.63 -12.68 -28.35
CA ILE A 80 24.04 -12.36 -28.10
C ILE A 80 24.88 -13.64 -27.98
N ASN A 81 24.38 -14.68 -27.30
CA ASN A 81 25.07 -15.98 -27.20
C ASN A 81 25.18 -16.71 -28.56
N GLN A 82 24.29 -16.42 -29.52
CA GLN A 82 24.39 -16.93 -30.89
C GLN A 82 25.38 -16.12 -31.74
N VAL A 83 25.47 -14.81 -31.52
CA VAL A 83 26.38 -13.91 -32.23
C VAL A 83 27.83 -14.02 -31.72
N GLU A 84 28.05 -14.24 -30.42
CA GLU A 84 29.38 -14.36 -29.82
C GLU A 84 30.13 -15.63 -30.25
N LYS A 85 29.40 -16.68 -30.67
CA LYS A 85 29.99 -17.90 -31.26
C LYS A 85 30.54 -17.70 -32.68
N LEU A 86 30.22 -16.60 -33.36
CA LEU A 86 30.71 -16.30 -34.72
C LEU A 86 31.83 -15.26 -34.78
N SER A 87 32.17 -14.59 -33.68
CA SER A 87 33.14 -13.49 -33.71
C SER A 87 34.27 -13.70 -32.69
N LYS A 88 35.10 -14.73 -32.92
CA LYS A 88 36.49 -14.71 -32.45
C LYS A 88 37.33 -13.99 -33.49
N GLY A 89 37.45 -12.67 -33.33
CA GLY A 89 38.27 -11.82 -34.17
C GLY A 89 38.38 -10.41 -33.61
N ASP A 90 39.44 -10.20 -32.83
CA ASP A 90 40.19 -8.95 -32.71
C ASP A 90 39.60 -7.71 -31.99
N ILE A 91 40.26 -7.41 -30.85
CA ILE A 91 40.85 -6.10 -30.50
C ILE A 91 39.96 -5.02 -29.82
N LYS A 92 40.35 -4.78 -28.54
CA LYS A 92 40.44 -3.53 -27.75
C LYS A 92 39.21 -2.89 -27.09
N MET A 93 39.30 -2.90 -25.77
CA MET A 93 38.77 -1.97 -24.77
C MET A 93 39.12 -0.50 -25.08
N ASN A 94 38.13 0.40 -25.09
CA ASN A 94 38.05 1.54 -24.15
C ASN A 94 36.74 2.36 -24.28
N ASN A 95 36.13 2.62 -23.11
CA ASN A 95 35.34 3.78 -22.68
C ASN A 95 34.31 4.44 -23.62
N HIS A 96 33.09 4.66 -23.10
CA HIS A 96 32.57 6.01 -22.81
C HIS A 96 31.29 6.01 -21.95
N LYS A 97 31.46 6.60 -20.76
CA LYS A 97 30.58 7.58 -20.08
C LYS A 97 29.14 7.18 -19.74
N GLY A 98 28.94 6.97 -18.44
CA GLY A 98 27.65 7.03 -17.79
C GLY A 98 26.99 8.41 -17.87
N VAL A 99 25.67 8.36 -17.83
CA VAL A 99 24.81 9.46 -17.43
C VAL A 99 23.98 8.95 -16.26
N GLU A 100 24.43 9.35 -15.09
CA GLU A 100 23.73 9.32 -13.82
C GLU A 100 22.40 10.09 -13.97
N LYS A 101 21.27 9.40 -13.76
CA LYS A 101 20.00 10.05 -13.40
C LYS A 101 19.44 9.37 -12.16
N THR A 102 19.76 10.00 -11.04
CA THR A 102 19.10 9.92 -9.75
C THR A 102 17.57 9.87 -9.92
N ILE A 103 16.99 8.68 -9.76
CA ILE A 103 15.61 8.55 -9.30
C ILE A 103 15.70 7.92 -7.92
N GLN A 104 15.43 8.75 -6.92
CA GLN A 104 15.42 8.42 -5.51
C GLN A 104 14.63 7.14 -5.30
N GLN A 105 15.34 6.06 -5.00
CA GLN A 105 14.74 4.82 -4.55
C GLN A 105 13.94 5.14 -3.30
N ILE A 106 12.61 5.11 -3.41
CA ILE A 106 11.76 4.92 -2.23
C ILE A 106 12.09 3.49 -1.79
N HIS A 107 13.10 3.36 -0.94
CA HIS A 107 13.46 2.13 -0.27
C HIS A 107 12.23 1.69 0.52
N ARG A 108 11.42 0.80 -0.06
CA ARG A 108 10.32 0.15 0.66
C ARG A 108 10.99 -0.62 1.79
N ALA A 109 10.85 -0.12 3.01
CA ALA A 109 11.49 -0.71 4.17
C ALA A 109 11.10 -2.20 4.25
N PRO A 110 12.05 -3.10 4.57
CA PRO A 110 11.73 -4.50 4.83
C PRO A 110 10.68 -4.55 5.93
N ASN A 111 9.82 -5.57 5.90
CA ASN A 111 8.74 -5.76 6.87
C ASN A 111 9.34 -6.03 8.26
N MET A 112 9.79 -4.96 8.94
CA MET A 112 10.54 -5.00 10.18
C MET A 112 9.57 -5.10 11.35
N GLY A 113 9.82 -6.08 12.23
CA GLY A 113 9.15 -6.18 13.52
C GLY A 113 9.39 -4.94 14.38
N TYR A 114 8.58 -4.77 15.43
CA TYR A 114 8.59 -3.58 16.29
C TYR A 114 9.96 -3.26 16.90
N GLN A 115 10.75 -4.28 17.27
CA GLN A 115 12.11 -4.13 17.82
C GLN A 115 13.08 -3.64 16.74
N ASN A 116 13.02 -4.21 15.54
CA ASN A 116 13.83 -3.76 14.42
C ASN A 116 13.49 -2.31 14.03
N ALA A 117 12.22 -1.91 14.18
CA ALA A 117 11.78 -0.53 13.96
C ALA A 117 12.32 0.45 15.00
N THR A 118 12.42 0.08 16.29
CA THR A 118 13.04 0.97 17.31
C THR A 118 14.49 1.24 16.98
N ASP A 119 15.22 0.20 16.62
CA ASP A 119 16.68 0.27 16.43
C ASP A 119 17.02 1.05 15.16
N TYR A 120 16.23 0.82 14.10
CA TYR A 120 16.35 1.58 12.87
C TYR A 120 16.07 3.07 13.07
N VAL A 121 15.05 3.43 13.87
CA VAL A 121 14.78 4.85 14.17
C VAL A 121 15.89 5.48 15.01
N LEU A 122 16.39 4.77 16.02
CA LEU A 122 17.50 5.28 16.83
C LEU A 122 18.75 5.55 15.97
N ARG A 123 19.05 4.67 15.02
CA ARG A 123 20.11 4.89 14.04
C ARG A 123 19.84 6.12 13.17
N LEU A 124 18.63 6.23 12.62
CA LEU A 124 18.24 7.33 11.73
C LEU A 124 18.34 8.71 12.41
N ILE A 125 17.92 8.81 13.67
CA ILE A 125 17.94 10.06 14.45
C ILE A 125 19.36 10.39 14.95
N THR A 126 20.25 9.40 15.01
CA THR A 126 21.66 9.62 15.38
C THR A 126 22.38 10.46 14.32
N ASP A 127 22.11 10.18 13.04
CA ASP A 127 22.74 10.89 11.92
C ASP A 127 22.15 12.28 11.73
N LYS A 128 20.83 12.43 11.92
CA LYS A 128 20.13 13.69 11.72
C LYS A 128 18.90 13.80 12.64
N SER A 129 18.69 14.98 13.25
CA SER A 129 17.42 15.27 13.93
C SER A 129 16.27 15.28 12.93
N MET A 130 15.23 14.49 13.18
CA MET A 130 14.11 14.30 12.25
C MET A 130 12.76 14.57 12.92
N THR A 131 11.76 14.90 12.10
CA THR A 131 10.37 15.04 12.57
C THR A 131 9.66 13.68 12.56
N SER A 132 8.53 13.57 13.27
CA SER A 132 7.69 12.36 13.19
C SER A 132 7.24 12.04 11.76
N ARG A 133 7.09 13.06 10.90
CA ARG A 133 6.69 12.88 9.50
C ARG A 133 7.82 12.28 8.68
N ASP A 134 9.04 12.76 8.85
CA ASP A 134 10.19 12.23 8.14
C ASP A 134 10.41 10.76 8.52
N ILE A 135 10.34 10.45 9.81
CA ILE A 135 10.46 9.08 10.33
C ILE A 135 9.34 8.20 9.77
N GLN A 136 8.11 8.71 9.66
CA GLN A 136 6.99 7.98 9.05
C GLN A 136 7.28 7.62 7.59
N ILE A 137 7.81 8.57 6.81
CA ILE A 137 8.16 8.38 5.40
C ILE A 137 9.27 7.35 5.28
N THR A 138 10.33 7.46 6.08
CA THR A 138 11.47 6.52 6.04
C THR A 138 11.08 5.10 6.48
N LEU A 139 10.21 4.95 7.50
CA LEU A 139 9.75 3.63 7.94
C LEU A 139 8.68 3.02 7.04
N GLY A 140 8.00 3.80 6.19
CA GLY A 140 6.86 3.33 5.40
C GLY A 140 5.67 2.84 6.26
N ARG A 141 5.52 3.34 7.49
CA ARG A 141 4.46 2.95 8.44
C ARG A 141 3.36 4.02 8.51
N SER A 142 2.18 3.66 9.05
CA SER A 142 1.12 4.63 9.35
C SER A 142 1.61 5.68 10.35
N ARG A 143 1.13 6.92 10.18
CA ARG A 143 1.34 8.05 11.10
C ARG A 143 1.07 7.66 12.55
N GLU A 144 0.06 6.83 12.79
CA GLU A 144 -0.31 6.38 14.12
C GLU A 144 0.76 5.46 14.74
N HIS A 145 1.23 4.47 14.00
CA HIS A 145 2.26 3.54 14.50
C HIS A 145 3.56 4.28 14.81
N THR A 146 3.97 5.20 13.94
CA THR A 146 5.16 6.04 14.17
C THR A 146 4.96 6.94 15.38
N SER A 147 3.77 7.53 15.55
CA SER A 147 3.48 8.37 16.72
C SER A 147 3.53 7.58 18.02
N ARG A 148 2.96 6.37 18.05
CA ARG A 148 3.02 5.45 19.20
C ARG A 148 4.45 5.05 19.52
N LEU A 149 5.25 4.73 18.50
CA LEU A 149 6.66 4.39 18.63
C LEU A 149 7.48 5.56 19.18
N MET A 150 7.32 6.77 18.63
CA MET A 150 8.06 7.95 19.08
C MET A 150 7.66 8.34 20.50
N LYS A 151 6.37 8.21 20.85
CA LYS A 151 5.91 8.41 22.22
C LYS A 151 6.60 7.43 23.17
N LYS A 152 6.61 6.13 22.85
CA LYS A 152 7.28 5.13 23.68
C LYS A 152 8.78 5.40 23.84
N LEU A 153 9.48 5.72 22.76
CA LEU A 153 10.92 6.04 22.81
C LEU A 153 11.23 7.29 23.65
N PHE A 154 10.31 8.25 23.66
CA PHE A 154 10.39 9.43 24.52
C PHE A 154 10.14 9.06 25.98
N ASP A 155 9.08 8.29 26.26
CA ASP A 155 8.73 7.84 27.61
C ASP A 155 9.84 6.97 28.23
N ASP A 156 10.47 6.10 27.43
CA ASP A 156 11.60 5.26 27.83
C ASP A 156 12.92 6.07 28.00
N GLY A 157 12.92 7.34 27.60
CA GLY A 157 14.06 8.25 27.71
C GLY A 157 15.16 8.01 26.68
N TYR A 158 14.88 7.34 25.57
CA TYR A 158 15.87 7.12 24.50
C TYR A 158 15.99 8.33 23.55
N VAL A 159 14.92 9.11 23.42
CA VAL A 159 14.84 10.24 22.47
C VAL A 159 14.29 11.47 23.18
N LYS A 160 14.86 12.65 22.89
CA LYS A 160 14.35 13.94 23.36
C LYS A 160 13.58 14.64 22.24
N ARG A 161 12.50 15.34 22.61
CA ARG A 161 11.71 16.18 21.69
C ARG A 161 12.04 17.66 21.92
N SER A 162 12.38 18.38 20.85
CA SER A 162 12.50 19.84 20.88
C SER A 162 11.10 20.44 20.71
N SER A 163 10.64 21.19 21.72
CA SER A 163 9.36 21.92 21.69
C SER A 163 9.48 23.32 21.07
N ASP A 164 10.66 23.67 20.57
CA ASP A 164 10.99 25.02 20.10
C ASP A 164 10.23 25.40 18.82
N SER A 165 9.83 24.40 18.02
CA SER A 165 9.03 24.61 16.82
C SER A 165 8.08 23.44 16.58
N LYS A 166 6.98 23.73 15.88
CA LYS A 166 6.10 22.71 15.30
C LYS A 166 6.46 22.59 13.82
N PRO A 167 6.63 21.38 13.27
CA PRO A 167 6.52 20.05 13.91
C PRO A 167 7.68 19.73 14.88
N TYR A 168 7.41 18.88 15.89
CA TYR A 168 8.43 18.49 16.87
C TYR A 168 9.59 17.71 16.23
N PHE A 169 10.81 18.11 16.59
CA PHE A 169 12.03 17.41 16.21
C PHE A 169 12.47 16.44 17.30
N TYR A 170 12.92 15.27 16.87
CA TYR A 170 13.42 14.23 17.74
C TYR A 170 14.94 14.14 17.59
N SER A 171 15.64 13.99 18.71
CA SER A 171 17.08 13.77 18.75
C SER A 171 17.43 12.71 19.80
N ILE A 172 18.50 11.96 19.57
CA ILE A 172 18.87 10.85 20.45
C ILE A 172 19.48 11.38 21.77
N THR A 173 19.19 10.69 22.88
CA THR A 173 19.78 10.94 24.20
C THR A 173 21.00 10.04 24.44
N GLU A 174 21.75 10.26 25.52
CA GLU A 174 22.87 9.39 25.90
C GLU A 174 22.43 7.94 26.12
N LYS A 175 21.30 7.74 26.83
CA LYS A 175 20.68 6.42 27.03
C LYS A 175 20.31 5.74 25.71
N GLY A 176 19.84 6.52 24.73
CA GLY A 176 19.56 6.02 23.37
C GLY A 176 20.81 5.55 22.64
N LYS A 177 21.92 6.30 22.77
CA LYS A 177 23.22 5.94 22.17
C LYS A 177 23.80 4.67 22.79
N GLU A 178 23.68 4.49 24.10
CA GLU A 178 24.12 3.28 24.79
C GLU A 178 23.36 2.04 24.30
N LYS A 179 22.04 2.13 24.17
CA LYS A 179 21.23 1.04 23.61
C LYS A 179 21.70 0.66 22.20
N LEU A 180 21.99 1.65 21.36
CA LEU A 180 22.50 1.39 20.00
C LEU A 180 23.88 0.71 20.02
N ARG A 181 24.77 1.09 20.94
CA ARG A 181 26.09 0.46 21.11
C ARG A 181 25.98 -1.01 21.53
N LEU A 182 25.09 -1.33 22.45
CA LEU A 182 24.84 -2.71 22.91
C LEU A 182 24.31 -3.62 21.80
N ILE A 183 23.56 -3.06 20.85
CA ILE A 183 23.05 -3.78 19.69
C ILE A 183 24.14 -3.98 18.63
N SER A 184 25.11 -3.06 18.53
CA SER A 184 26.22 -3.14 17.57
C SER A 184 27.36 -4.06 18.02
N SER A 185 27.45 -4.41 19.30
CA SER A 185 28.35 -5.46 19.77
C SER A 185 27.73 -6.84 19.47
N PRO A 186 28.35 -7.69 18.65
CA PRO A 186 27.88 -9.06 18.47
C PRO A 186 27.89 -9.79 19.82
N PRO A 187 27.01 -10.78 20.04
CA PRO A 187 27.04 -11.57 21.26
C PRO A 187 28.42 -12.22 21.40
N THR A 188 29.14 -11.84 22.45
CA THR A 188 30.31 -12.58 22.92
C THR A 188 29.79 -13.93 23.39
N THR A 189 29.90 -14.94 22.52
CA THR A 189 29.82 -16.34 22.92
C THR A 189 30.98 -16.58 23.87
N ALA A 190 30.66 -16.73 25.15
CA ALA A 190 31.53 -17.35 26.15
C ALA A 190 31.23 -18.85 26.20
#